data_AF-A0A0A5G7N7-F1
#
_entry.id   AF-A0A0A5G7N7-F1
#
_cell.length_a   1.000
_cell.length_b   1.000
_cell.length_c   1.000
_cell.angle_alpha   90.00
_cell.angle_beta   90.00
_cell.angle_gamma   90.00
#
_symmetry.space_group_name_H-M   'P 1'
#
loop_
_entity.id
_entity.type
_entity.pdbx_description
1 polymer ?
#
loop_
_entity_poly.entity_id
_entity_poly.type
_entity_poly.pdbx_seq_one_letter_code
_entity_poly.pdbx_strand_id
1 'polypeptide(L)'
;MEVKSLIDQWMKEEETLAHLFKQRENYKALPLMEHYTKKCKQAICLINDFEYETEANFQQMLPHFAYKPFNVEERLAFITHAPSHYHSFIQLKELFRESAKLHAKVSIIKKRG
;
A
#
# COMPACT_ATOMS: atom_id res chain seq x y z
N MET A 1 -2.81 7.80 -12.68
CA MET A 1 -1.52 7.69 -11.97
C MET A 1 -1.07 6.24 -12.04
N GLU A 2 0.18 5.95 -12.39
CA GLU A 2 0.66 4.57 -12.61
C GLU A 2 1.16 3.91 -11.32
N VAL A 3 1.08 2.56 -11.26
CA VAL A 3 1.58 1.75 -10.13
C VAL A 3 3.05 2.07 -9.80
N LYS A 4 3.90 2.20 -10.83
CA LYS A 4 5.32 2.51 -10.65
C LYS A 4 5.51 3.85 -9.94
N SER A 5 4.75 4.87 -10.31
CA SER A 5 4.82 6.21 -9.67
C SER A 5 4.45 6.15 -8.19
N LEU A 6 3.43 5.36 -7.83
CA LEU A 6 3.03 5.17 -6.43
C LEU A 6 4.13 4.49 -5.60
N ILE A 7 4.77 3.45 -6.15
CA ILE A 7 5.87 2.73 -5.48
C ILE A 7 7.10 3.64 -5.36
N ASP A 8 7.45 4.39 -6.40
CA ASP A 8 8.58 5.32 -6.39
C ASP A 8 8.39 6.44 -5.36
N GLN A 9 7.16 6.93 -5.17
CA GLN A 9 6.83 7.88 -4.11
C GLN A 9 6.98 7.26 -2.73
N TRP A 10 6.49 6.03 -2.53
CA TRP A 10 6.66 5.31 -1.26
C TRP A 10 8.14 5.13 -0.91
N MET A 11 8.98 4.68 -1.86
CA MET A 11 10.40 4.44 -1.60
C MET A 11 11.14 5.69 -1.09
N LYS A 12 10.72 6.88 -1.53
CA LYS A 12 11.27 8.15 -1.06
C LYS A 12 10.78 8.51 0.35
N GLU A 13 9.54 8.17 0.69
CA GLU A 13 8.94 8.52 1.99
C GLU A 13 9.23 7.51 3.09
N GLU A 14 9.50 6.25 2.76
CA GLU A 14 9.72 5.20 3.75
C GLU A 14 10.79 5.60 4.77
N GLU A 15 11.85 6.28 4.33
CA GLU A 15 12.92 6.80 5.19
C GLU A 15 12.44 7.93 6.12
N THR A 16 11.58 8.84 5.64
CA THR A 16 10.95 9.87 6.45
C THR A 16 10.11 9.24 7.56
N LEU A 17 9.24 8.30 7.21
CA LEU A 17 8.39 7.59 8.18
C LEU A 17 9.24 6.81 9.19
N ALA A 18 10.28 6.10 8.74
CA ALA A 18 11.20 5.39 9.61
C ALA A 18 11.88 6.35 10.61
N HIS A 19 12.28 7.55 10.16
CA HIS A 19 12.85 8.58 11.03
C HIS A 19 11.83 9.07 12.07
N LEU A 20 10.61 9.40 11.66
CA LEU A 20 9.57 9.89 12.57
C LEU A 20 9.24 8.86 13.67
N PHE A 21 9.09 7.59 13.31
CA PHE A 21 8.87 6.53 14.29
C PHE A 21 10.06 6.33 15.23
N LYS A 22 11.29 6.45 14.73
CA LYS A 22 12.51 6.39 15.55
C LYS A 22 12.55 7.53 16.58
N GLN A 23 12.13 8.73 16.19
CA GLN A 23 12.05 9.90 17.08
C GLN A 23 10.78 9.92 17.96
N ARG A 24 9.91 8.90 17.85
CA ARG A 24 8.60 8.82 18.52
C ARG A 24 7.68 10.00 18.18
N GLU A 25 7.87 10.61 17.00
CA GLU A 25 7.05 11.69 16.48
C GLU A 25 5.80 11.13 15.77
N ASN A 26 5.05 10.26 16.47
CA ASN A 26 3.95 9.49 15.89
C ASN A 26 2.83 10.40 15.34
N TYR A 27 2.65 11.59 15.91
CA TYR A 27 1.67 12.59 15.45
C TYR A 27 2.03 13.15 14.06
N LYS A 28 3.32 13.25 13.72
CA LYS A 28 3.78 13.64 12.38
C LYS A 28 3.71 12.47 11.40
N ALA A 29 3.90 11.24 11.90
CA ALA A 29 3.80 10.04 11.08
C ALA A 29 2.36 9.75 10.65
N LEU A 30 1.37 10.05 11.49
CA LEU A 30 -0.06 9.80 11.25
C LEU A 30 -0.56 10.25 9.86
N PRO A 31 -0.45 11.54 9.47
CA PRO A 31 -0.95 11.99 8.17
C PRO A 31 -0.23 11.32 6.98
N LEU A 32 1.06 11.03 7.12
CA LEU A 32 1.82 10.29 6.11
C LEU A 32 1.36 8.83 6.04
N MET A 33 1.11 8.19 7.17
CA MET A 33 0.61 6.82 7.24
C MET A 33 -0.76 6.68 6.59
N GLU A 34 -1.70 7.58 6.85
CA GLU A 34 -3.02 7.59 6.20
C GLU A 34 -2.90 7.80 4.68
N HIS A 35 -2.09 8.77 4.27
CA HIS A 35 -1.85 9.08 2.86
C HIS A 35 -1.25 7.90 2.09
N TYR A 36 -0.19 7.29 2.62
CA TYR A 36 0.47 6.17 1.96
C TYR A 36 -0.32 4.86 2.09
N THR A 37 -1.18 4.72 3.10
CA THR A 37 -2.17 3.63 3.15
C THR A 37 -3.15 3.73 1.98
N LYS A 38 -3.69 4.93 1.70
CA LYS A 38 -4.54 5.17 0.54
C LYS A 38 -3.80 4.87 -0.77
N LYS A 39 -2.55 5.33 -0.91
CA LYS A 39 -1.72 5.03 -2.09
C LYS A 39 -1.41 3.55 -2.27
N CYS A 40 -1.23 2.82 -1.18
CA CYS A 40 -1.05 1.37 -1.22
C CYS A 40 -2.29 0.67 -1.78
N LYS A 41 -3.49 1.06 -1.31
CA LYS A 41 -4.77 0.55 -1.84
C LYS A 41 -4.92 0.88 -3.33
N GLN A 42 -4.60 2.11 -3.74
CA GLN A 42 -4.58 2.52 -5.15
C GLN A 42 -3.64 1.64 -5.99
N ALA A 43 -2.42 1.37 -5.53
CA ALA A 43 -1.48 0.51 -6.23
C ALA A 43 -2.02 -0.92 -6.40
N ILE A 44 -2.64 -1.47 -5.36
CA ILE A 44 -3.25 -2.82 -5.40
C ILE A 44 -4.41 -2.89 -6.39
N CYS A 45 -5.30 -1.89 -6.43
CA CYS A 45 -6.38 -1.81 -7.43
C CYS A 45 -5.79 -1.83 -8.86
N LEU A 46 -4.84 -0.94 -9.12
CA LEU A 46 -4.25 -0.77 -10.45
C LEU A 46 -3.49 -2.02 -10.93
N ILE A 47 -2.83 -2.76 -10.03
CA ILE A 47 -2.20 -4.05 -10.36
C ILE A 47 -3.24 -5.06 -10.88
N ASN A 48 -4.47 -4.98 -10.35
CA ASN A 48 -5.60 -5.84 -10.71
C ASN A 48 -6.50 -5.26 -11.80
N ASP A 49 -6.09 -4.18 -12.48
CA ASP A 49 -6.90 -3.48 -13.50
C ASP A 49 -8.22 -2.87 -12.98
N PHE A 50 -8.27 -2.54 -11.69
CA PHE A 50 -9.37 -1.79 -11.09
C PHE A 50 -8.97 -0.32 -10.86
N GLU A 51 -9.94 0.58 -10.96
CA GLU A 51 -9.77 1.96 -10.50
C GLU A 51 -10.01 2.05 -8.99
N TYR A 52 -9.31 2.96 -8.31
CA TYR A 52 -9.57 3.25 -6.90
C TYR A 52 -10.40 4.53 -6.81
N GLU A 53 -11.69 4.38 -6.55
CA GLU A 53 -12.60 5.52 -6.42
C GLU A 53 -12.81 5.91 -4.96
N THR A 54 -13.18 4.94 -4.13
CA THR A 54 -13.52 5.15 -2.71
C THR A 54 -13.07 3.98 -1.85
N GLU A 55 -13.01 4.19 -0.54
CA GLU A 55 -12.73 3.11 0.42
C GLU A 55 -13.80 2.01 0.39
N ALA A 56 -15.08 2.38 0.30
CA ALA A 56 -16.18 1.43 0.22
C ALA A 56 -16.08 0.54 -1.03
N ASN A 57 -15.75 1.16 -2.17
CA ASN A 57 -15.53 0.46 -3.42
C ASN A 57 -14.31 -0.48 -3.33
N PHE A 58 -13.21 -0.06 -2.70
CA PHE A 58 -12.05 -0.93 -2.46
C PHE A 58 -12.42 -2.22 -1.72
N GLN A 59 -13.18 -2.12 -0.62
CA GLN A 59 -13.59 -3.29 0.17
C GLN A 59 -14.47 -4.25 -0.64
N GLN A 60 -15.34 -3.74 -1.51
CA GLN A 60 -16.17 -4.55 -2.39
C GLN A 60 -15.36 -5.25 -3.50
N MET A 61 -14.30 -4.62 -4.01
CA MET A 61 -13.47 -5.18 -5.07
C MET A 61 -12.41 -6.16 -4.57
N LEU A 62 -11.94 -6.01 -3.33
CA LEU A 62 -10.84 -6.80 -2.76
C LEU A 62 -11.01 -8.33 -2.92
N PRO A 63 -12.22 -8.93 -2.76
CA PRO A 63 -12.43 -10.37 -3.01
C PRO A 63 -12.20 -10.80 -4.46
N HIS A 64 -12.32 -9.88 -5.42
CA HIS A 64 -12.18 -10.13 -6.86
C HIS A 64 -10.74 -9.99 -7.37
N PHE A 65 -9.80 -9.54 -6.53
CA PHE A 65 -8.41 -9.35 -6.93
C PHE A 65 -7.68 -10.69 -7.10
N ALA A 66 -7.16 -10.93 -8.30
CA ALA A 66 -6.33 -12.08 -8.62
C ALA A 66 -4.89 -11.97 -8.06
N TYR A 67 -4.40 -10.74 -7.91
CA TYR A 67 -3.03 -10.42 -7.52
C TYR A 67 -3.03 -9.57 -6.26
N LYS A 68 -3.07 -10.22 -5.09
CA LYS A 68 -3.09 -9.54 -3.79
C LYS A 68 -1.88 -9.89 -2.91
N PRO A 69 -1.35 -8.91 -2.14
CA PRO A 69 -0.40 -9.18 -1.07
C PRO A 69 -0.93 -10.21 -0.07
N PHE A 70 -0.04 -10.86 0.67
CA PHE A 70 -0.43 -11.85 1.67
C PHE A 70 -1.13 -11.18 2.86
N ASN A 71 -2.29 -11.74 3.25
CA ASN A 71 -3.14 -11.23 4.33
C ASN A 71 -3.44 -9.71 4.21
N VAL A 72 -3.67 -9.25 2.97
CA VAL A 72 -3.86 -7.83 2.67
C VAL A 72 -5.02 -7.21 3.46
N GLU A 73 -6.10 -7.96 3.68
CA GLU A 73 -7.30 -7.47 4.36
C GLU A 73 -7.02 -7.24 5.85
N GLU A 74 -6.47 -8.23 6.54
CA GLU A 74 -6.13 -8.14 7.96
C GLU A 74 -5.09 -7.06 8.23
N ARG A 75 -4.10 -6.94 7.34
CA ARG A 75 -3.03 -5.95 7.46
C ARG A 75 -3.54 -4.54 7.23
N LEU A 76 -4.37 -4.31 6.20
CA LEU A 76 -4.97 -3.00 5.96
C LEU A 76 -5.95 -2.61 7.08
N ALA A 77 -6.70 -3.57 7.62
CA ALA A 77 -7.54 -3.35 8.80
C ALA A 77 -6.71 -2.91 10.01
N PHE A 78 -5.61 -3.62 10.30
CA PHE A 78 -4.69 -3.26 11.37
C PHE A 78 -4.07 -1.86 11.19
N ILE A 79 -3.57 -1.56 9.99
CA ILE A 79 -2.98 -0.26 9.67
C ILE A 79 -4.00 0.86 9.83
N THR A 80 -5.24 0.65 9.36
CA THR A 80 -6.31 1.66 9.46
C THR A 80 -6.76 1.86 10.91
N HIS A 81 -6.76 0.81 11.72
CA HIS A 81 -7.11 0.89 13.14
C HIS A 81 -6.04 1.61 13.97
N ALA A 82 -4.75 1.41 13.65
CA ALA A 82 -3.65 1.96 14.43
C ALA A 82 -2.53 2.59 13.56
N PRO A 83 -2.83 3.60 12.73
CA PRO A 83 -1.88 4.12 11.73
C PRO A 83 -0.62 4.74 12.35
N SER A 84 -0.72 5.24 13.58
CA SER A 84 0.40 5.85 14.33
C SER A 84 1.27 4.84 15.10
N HIS A 85 1.05 3.53 14.92
CA HIS A 85 1.88 2.49 15.52
C HIS A 85 3.02 2.10 14.59
N TYR A 86 4.22 1.88 15.16
CA TYR A 86 5.38 1.43 14.39
C TYR A 86 5.12 0.12 13.64
N HIS A 87 4.35 -0.80 14.23
CA HIS A 87 4.01 -2.05 13.55
C HIS A 87 3.17 -1.79 12.30
N SER A 88 2.28 -0.80 12.30
CA SER A 88 1.50 -0.42 11.11
C SER A 88 2.41 0.10 9.99
N PHE A 89 3.46 0.85 10.33
CA PHE A 89 4.48 1.22 9.36
C PHE A 89 5.20 0.02 8.76
N ILE A 90 5.59 -0.96 9.57
CA ILE A 90 6.20 -2.20 9.08
C ILE A 90 5.24 -2.95 8.15
N GLN A 91 3.96 -3.04 8.53
CA GLN A 91 2.94 -3.69 7.71
C GLN A 91 2.76 -2.95 6.37
N LEU A 92 2.68 -1.62 6.37
CA LEU A 92 2.54 -0.82 5.16
C LEU A 92 3.75 -0.95 4.23
N LYS A 93 4.96 -0.92 4.80
CA LYS A 93 6.22 -1.15 4.07
C LYS A 93 6.22 -2.49 3.34
N GLU A 94 5.89 -3.56 4.05
CA GLU A 94 5.89 -4.89 3.45
C GLU A 94 4.77 -5.03 2.40
N LEU A 95 3.61 -4.38 2.57
CA LEU A 95 2.56 -4.34 1.55
C LEU A 95 3.04 -3.67 0.26
N PHE A 96 3.79 -2.55 0.35
CA PHE A 96 4.39 -1.92 -0.82
C PHE A 96 5.44 -2.80 -1.50
N ARG A 97 6.29 -3.49 -0.72
CA ARG A 97 7.30 -4.43 -1.24
C ARG A 97 6.65 -5.60 -1.98
N GLU A 98 5.60 -6.18 -1.41
CA GLU A 98 4.83 -7.25 -2.05
C GLU A 98 4.12 -6.76 -3.31
N SER A 99 3.49 -5.58 -3.26
CA SER A 99 2.83 -4.95 -4.41
C SER A 99 3.81 -4.67 -5.55
N ALA A 100 5.04 -4.24 -5.25
CA ALA A 100 6.08 -4.04 -6.27
C ALA A 100 6.47 -5.36 -6.98
N LYS A 101 6.61 -6.46 -6.21
CA LYS A 101 6.87 -7.79 -6.77
C LYS A 101 5.70 -8.27 -7.65
N LEU A 102 4.47 -8.08 -7.17
CA LEU A 102 3.26 -8.41 -7.93
C LEU A 102 3.18 -7.62 -9.23
N HIS A 103 3.40 -6.31 -9.18
CA HIS A 103 3.40 -5.45 -10.36
C HIS A 103 4.42 -5.95 -11.39
N ALA A 104 5.68 -6.21 -10.99
CA ALA A 104 6.70 -6.72 -11.89
C ALA A 104 6.28 -8.06 -12.56
N LYS A 105 5.71 -8.98 -11.79
CA LYS A 105 5.19 -10.26 -12.29
C LYS A 105 4.06 -10.06 -13.30
N VAL A 106 3.06 -9.25 -12.94
CA VAL A 106 1.87 -8.99 -13.77
C VAL A 106 2.24 -8.27 -15.06
N SER A 107 3.14 -7.28 -15.01
CA SER A 107 3.62 -6.58 -16.21
C SER A 107 4.32 -7.52 -17.19
N ILE A 108 5.04 -8.55 -16.72
CA ILE A 108 5.66 -9.55 -17.60
C ILE A 108 4.61 -10.45 -18.24
N ILE A 109 3.61 -10.90 -17.47
CA ILE A 109 2.51 -11.74 -17.98
C ILE A 109 1.73 -10.99 -19.06
N LYS A 110 1.35 -9.73 -18.78
CA LYS A 110 0.57 -8.89 -19.71
C LYS A 110 1.33 -8.52 -20.99
N LYS A 111 2.67 -8.49 -20.97
CA LYS A 111 3.49 -8.24 -22.18
C LYS A 111 3.67 -9.49 -23.04
N ARG A 112 3.31 -10.67 -22.54
CA ARG A 112 3.48 -11.96 -23.22
C ARG A 112 2.19 -12.51 -23.82
N GLY A 113 1.03 -11.95 -23.46
CA GLY A 113 -0.27 -12.23 -24.08
C GLY A 113 -0.60 -11.18 -25.11
#